data_AF-A0A963B0N8-F1
#
_entry.id   AF-A0A963B0N8-F1
#
_cell.length_a   1.000
_cell.length_b   1.000
_cell.length_c   1.000
_cell.angle_alpha   90.00
_cell.angle_beta   90.00
_cell.angle_gamma   90.00
#
_symmetry.space_group_name_H-M   'P 1'
#
loop_
_entity.id
_entity.type
_entity.pdbx_description
1 polymer ?
#
loop_
_entity_poly.entity_id
_entity_poly.type
_entity_poly.pdbx_seq_one_letter_code
_entity_poly.pdbx_strand_id
1 'polypeptide(L)' 'MVSVEWGSNGAWALIERQGRRTEAQLMERSFAAPWLTLLSFSCQTGVRRYVILLSDNSDTDQVRRLRVRLRLNSS' A
#
# COMPACT_ATOMS: atom_id res chain seq x y z
N MET A 1 3.99 9.00 11.44
CA MET A 1 3.17 8.62 10.27
C MET A 1 4.00 7.65 9.44
N VAL A 2 3.40 6.57 8.97
CA VAL A 2 4.02 5.69 7.97
C VAL A 2 3.36 6.06 6.65
N SER A 3 4.14 6.44 5.65
CA SER A 3 3.63 6.63 4.29
C SER A 3 4.02 5.45 3.43
N VAL A 4 3.21 5.22 2.41
CA VAL A 4 3.51 4.25 1.37
C VAL A 4 3.70 5.01 0.08
N GLU A 5 4.79 4.72 -0.61
CA GLU A 5 5.06 5.22 -1.93
C GLU A 5 5.01 4.09 -2.93
N TRP A 6 4.52 4.44 -4.11
CA TRP A 6 4.48 3.51 -5.21
C TRP A 6 5.18 4.11 -6.43
N GLY A 7 6.20 3.39 -6.90
CA GLY A 7 6.98 3.76 -8.07
C GLY A 7 6.28 3.40 -9.37
N SER A 8 6.61 4.13 -10.44
CA SER A 8 6.15 3.86 -11.81
C SER A 8 6.58 2.49 -12.35
N ASN A 9 7.62 1.89 -11.76
CA ASN A 9 8.11 0.54 -12.06
C ASN A 9 7.31 -0.58 -11.37
N GLY A 10 6.23 -0.25 -10.65
CA GLY A 10 5.44 -1.23 -9.90
C GLY A 10 6.01 -1.56 -8.52
N ALA A 11 7.17 -1.01 -8.14
CA ALA A 11 7.79 -1.26 -6.84
C ALA A 11 7.14 -0.43 -5.73
N TRP A 12 7.00 -1.03 -4.55
CA TRP A 12 6.45 -0.38 -3.38
C TRP A 12 7.56 -0.04 -2.39
N ALA A 13 7.41 1.10 -1.71
CA ALA A 13 8.29 1.49 -0.63
C ALA A 13 7.46 1.92 0.60
N LEU A 14 7.85 1.43 1.76
CA LEU A 14 7.32 1.87 3.04
C LEU A 14 8.28 2.89 3.65
N ILE A 15 7.76 4.05 4.00
CA ILE A 15 8.52 5.12 4.64
C ILE A 15 8.06 5.23 6.08
N GLU A 16 8.97 4.90 6.99
CA GLU A 16 8.71 5.01 8.43
C GLU A 16 8.77 6.46 8.91
N ARG A 17 8.25 6.71 10.12
CA ARG A 17 8.28 8.03 10.75
C ARG A 17 9.70 8.62 10.85
N GLN A 18 10.73 7.78 10.97
CA GLN A 18 12.13 8.21 11.03
C GLN A 18 12.75 8.49 9.64
N GLY A 19 11.94 8.47 8.57
CA GLY A 19 12.41 8.66 7.19
C GLY A 19 13.02 7.40 6.56
N ARG A 20 13.06 6.28 7.30
CA ARG A 20 13.61 5.01 6.80
C ARG A 20 12.71 4.45 5.70
N ARG A 21 13.26 4.37 4.50
CA ARG A 21 12.62 3.77 3.32
C ARG A 21 12.98 2.29 3.25
N THR A 22 11.97 1.45 3.15
CA THR A 22 12.12 -0.01 3.02
C THR A 22 11.38 -0.47 1.77
N GLU A 23 12.09 -1.15 0.87
CA GLU A 23 11.44 -1.77 -0.28
C GLU A 23 10.50 -2.88 0.16
N ALA A 24 9.33 -2.90 -0.46
CA ALA A 24 8.26 -3.81 -0.15
C ALA A 24 7.65 -4.37 -1.44
N GLN A 25 7.13 -5.58 -1.33
CA GLN A 25 6.29 -6.18 -2.36
C GLN A 25 4.88 -6.29 -1.83
N LEU A 26 3.92 -5.80 -2.60
CA LEU A 26 2.51 -5.97 -2.30
C LEU A 26 2.13 -7.44 -2.46
N MET A 27 1.47 -8.01 -1.46
CA MET A 27 1.01 -9.39 -1.47
C MET A 27 -0.45 -9.47 -1.92
N GLU A 28 -0.83 -10.63 -2.47
CA GLU A 28 -2.19 -10.93 -2.95
C GLU A 28 -3.26 -10.83 -1.85
N ARG A 29 -2.88 -10.95 -0.57
CA ARG A 29 -3.78 -10.81 0.58
C ARG A 29 -4.17 -9.36 0.91
N SER A 30 -4.13 -8.48 -0.09
CA SER A 30 -4.58 -7.09 0.05
C SER A 30 -6.09 -7.02 -0.16
N PHE A 31 -6.76 -6.16 0.59
CA PHE A 31 -8.22 -6.02 0.58
C PHE A 31 -8.61 -4.57 0.28
N ALA A 32 -9.59 -4.38 -0.61
CA ALA A 32 -10.03 -3.06 -1.05
C ALA A 32 -11.55 -2.93 -0.99
N ALA A 33 -12.03 -2.16 -0.01
CA ALA A 33 -13.43 -1.75 0.15
C ALA A 33 -13.58 -0.22 0.04
N PRO A 34 -14.82 0.29 -0.13
CA PRO A 34 -15.06 1.73 -0.24
C PRO A 34 -14.54 2.57 0.94
N TRP A 35 -14.58 2.00 2.15
CA TRP A 35 -14.25 2.66 3.42
C TRP A 35 -12.93 2.17 4.04
N LEU A 36 -12.36 1.06 3.54
CA LEU A 36 -11.15 0.43 4.07
C LEU A 36 -10.34 -0.19 2.95
N THR A 37 -9.07 0.20 2.83
CA THR A 37 -8.09 -0.50 2.00
C THR A 37 -6.96 -1.02 2.88
N LEU A 38 -6.78 -2.34 2.91
CA LEU A 38 -5.70 -3.02 3.59
C LEU A 38 -4.67 -3.47 2.55
N LEU A 39 -3.46 -2.94 2.64
CA LEU A 39 -2.33 -3.38 1.83
C LEU A 39 -1.44 -4.29 2.68
N SER A 40 -1.23 -5.52 2.20
CA SER A 40 -0.29 -6.45 2.82
C SER A 40 1.03 -6.38 2.08
N PHE A 41 2.12 -6.15 2.81
CA PHE A 41 3.46 -6.01 2.27
C PHE A 41 4.41 -7.05 2.84
N SER A 42 5.22 -7.65 1.97
CA SER A 42 6.44 -8.36 2.35
C SER A 42 7.64 -7.43 2.17
N CYS A 43 8.41 -7.19 3.24
CA CYS A 43 9.63 -6.40 3.16
C CYS A 43 10.83 -7.31 2.86
N GLN A 44 11.91 -6.74 2.30
CA GLN A 44 13.16 -7.48 2.05
C GLN A 44 13.73 -8.17 3.33
N THR A 45 13.45 -7.62 4.51
CA THR A 45 13.85 -8.21 5.79
C THR A 45 13.01 -9.43 6.22
N GLY A 46 12.09 -9.91 5.37
CA GLY A 46 11.16 -11.01 5.68
C GLY A 46 9.99 -10.62 6.58
N VAL A 47 9.98 -9.38 7.09
CA VAL A 47 8.93 -8.87 7.97
C VAL A 47 7.70 -8.49 7.14
N ARG A 48 6.54 -9.02 7.53
CA ARG A 48 5.26 -8.61 6.97
C ARG A 48 4.77 -7.31 7.60
N ARG A 49 4.24 -6.42 6.79
CA ARG A 49 3.66 -5.14 7.24
C ARG A 49 2.29 -4.95 6.62
N TYR A 50 1.41 -4.33 7.38
CA TYR A 50 0.07 -4.00 6.94
C TYR A 50 -0.10 -2.49 6.98
N VAL A 51 -0.57 -1.92 5.86
CA VAL A 51 -0.94 -0.51 5.78
C VAL A 51 -2.45 -0.45 5.65
N ILE A 52 -3.08 0.30 6.54
CA ILE A 52 -4.52 0.53 6.55
C ILE A 52 -4.75 1.95 6.05
N LEU A 53 -5.48 2.07 4.94
CA LEU A 53 -5.95 3.34 4.40
C LEU A 53 -7.45 3.42 4.68
N LEU A 54 -7.82 4.38 5.53
CA LEU A 54 -9.21 4.73 5.79
C LEU A 54 -9.62 5.87 4.85
N SER A 55 -10.89 5.88 4.44
CA SER A 55 -11.43 6.85 3.48
C SER A 55 -11.39 8.31 3.97
N ASP A 56 -11.24 8.52 5.27
CA ASP A 56 -11.21 9.83 5.93
C ASP A 56 -9.81 10.44 6.05
N ASN A 57 -8.75 9.63 5.91
CA ASN A 57 -7.36 10.03 6.16
C ASN A 57 -6.50 10.10 4.90
N SER A 58 -7.10 10.04 3.71
CA SER A 58 -6.35 9.94 2.45
C SER A 58 -7.06 10.66 1.30
N ASP A 59 -6.26 11.20 0.37
CA ASP A 59 -6.76 11.82 -0.86
C ASP A 59 -7.65 10.81 -1.63
N THR A 60 -8.92 11.19 -1.82
CA THR A 60 -9.95 10.33 -2.40
C THR A 60 -9.58 9.87 -3.81
N ASP A 61 -8.89 10.70 -4.59
CA ASP A 61 -8.47 10.35 -5.96
C ASP A 61 -7.32 9.35 -5.96
N GLN A 62 -6.36 9.50 -5.05
CA GLN A 62 -5.27 8.53 -4.89
C GLN A 62 -5.79 7.17 -4.43
N VAL A 63 -6.71 7.15 -3.46
CA VAL A 63 -7.34 5.90 -3.00
C VAL A 63 -8.18 5.27 -4.12
N ARG A 64 -8.89 6.06 -4.91
CA ARG A 64 -9.64 5.55 -6.08
C ARG A 64 -8.70 4.89 -7.10
N ARG A 65 -7.61 5.55 -7.49
CA ARG A 65 -6.62 4.99 -8.44
C ARG A 65 -5.98 3.72 -7.90
N LEU A 66 -5.64 3.70 -6.61
CA LEU A 66 -5.11 2.53 -5.93
C LEU A 66 -6.08 1.35 -6.01
N ARG A 67 -7.35 1.55 -5.63
CA ARG A 67 -8.37 0.48 -5.67
C ARG A 67 -8.58 -0.10 -7.06
N VAL A 68 -8.58 0.74 -8.10
CA VAL A 68 -8.69 0.27 -9.49
C VAL A 68 -7.51 -0.64 -9.83
N ARG A 69 -6.27 -0.26 -9.50
CA ARG A 69 -5.09 -1.06 -9.84
C ARG A 69 -4.95 -2.32 -9.00
N LEU A 70 -5.36 -2.31 -7.73
CA LEU A 70 -5.45 -3.54 -6.93
C LEU A 70 -6.38 -4.58 -7.56
N ARG A 71 -7.53 -4.14 -8.11
CA ARG A 71 -8.45 -5.03 -8.82
C ARG A 71 -7.89 -5.57 -10.13
N LEU A 72 -7.08 -4.78 -10.84
CA LEU A 72 -6.44 -5.22 -12.09
C LEU A 72 -5.30 -6.21 -11.87
N ASN A 73 -4.56 -6.07 -10.76
CA ASN A 73 -3.46 -6.98 -10.40
C ASN A 73 -3.93 -8.25 -9.66
N SER A 74 -5.22 -8.36 -9.33
CA SER A 74 -5.83 -9.54 -8.69
C SER A 74 -6.55 -10.46 -9.69
N SER A 75 -6.35 -10.28 -11.00
CA SER A 75 -6.91 -11.09 -12.09
C SER A 75 -5.85 -11.90 -12.80
#